data_AF-A0A2E3HVV9-F1
#
_entry.id   AF-A0A2E3HVV9-F1
#
_cell.length_a   1.000
_cell.length_b   1.000
_cell.length_c   1.000
_cell.angle_alpha   90.00
_cell.angle_beta   90.00
_cell.angle_gamma   90.00
#
_symmetry.space_group_name_H-M   'P 1'
#
loop_
_entity.id
_entity.type
_entity.pdbx_description
1 polymer ?
#
loop_
_entity_poly.entity_id
_entity_poly.type
_entity_poly.pdbx_seq_one_letter_code
_entity_poly.pdbx_strand_id
1 'polypeptide(L)'
;MCLNFKMNSNHIKVMCLRFLAVVVCMCLLSCGDRDFDNTLTVTEEFVDQTDSIKKAGLLIEEGDVDEAFDLMSNVLSEDPSNVDANVTLAGIYLARDQFTKALDVANRAFANASQDYVSSFNPHVNKKTIHLILAQTYYYIGDFNRSNDQVRQIINKNVNLTPEALGMELERLARKDL
;
A
#
# COMPACT_ATOMS: atom_id res chain seq x y z
N MET A 1 -24.69 -33.27 26.39
CA MET A 1 -24.40 -32.48 25.17
C MET A 1 -23.28 -31.51 25.52
N CYS A 2 -22.02 -31.90 25.29
CA CYS A 2 -20.86 -31.09 25.67
C CYS A 2 -20.57 -30.09 24.55
N LEU A 3 -20.84 -28.80 24.78
CA LEU A 3 -20.40 -27.74 23.86
C LEU A 3 -18.89 -27.51 24.07
N ASN A 4 -18.09 -27.91 23.08
CA ASN A 4 -16.70 -27.51 22.94
C ASN A 4 -16.63 -26.03 22.53
N PHE A 5 -16.33 -25.14 23.48
CA PHE A 5 -16.06 -23.74 23.18
C PHE A 5 -14.56 -23.59 22.86
N LYS A 6 -14.23 -23.63 21.57
CA LYS A 6 -12.85 -23.46 21.09
C LYS A 6 -12.51 -21.97 21.07
N MET A 7 -11.93 -21.46 22.16
CA MET A 7 -11.46 -20.08 22.25
C MET A 7 -10.23 -19.85 21.38
N ASN A 8 -10.29 -18.80 20.56
CA ASN A 8 -9.26 -18.39 19.62
C ASN A 8 -8.01 -17.86 20.35
N SER A 9 -6.82 -18.36 19.99
CA SER A 9 -5.55 -18.15 20.72
C SER A 9 -5.12 -16.68 20.86
N ASN A 10 -5.66 -15.78 20.03
CA ASN A 10 -5.34 -14.36 20.07
C ASN A 10 -6.09 -13.61 21.19
N HIS A 11 -7.32 -14.02 21.54
CA HIS A 11 -8.06 -13.41 22.64
C HIS A 11 -7.45 -13.72 24.01
N ILE A 12 -6.87 -14.92 24.17
CA ILE A 12 -6.20 -15.33 25.42
C ILE A 12 -4.93 -14.51 25.65
N LYS A 13 -4.15 -14.25 24.58
CA LYS A 13 -2.93 -13.42 24.67
C LYS A 13 -3.25 -11.96 25.03
N VAL A 14 -4.28 -11.37 24.41
CA VAL A 14 -4.70 -9.98 24.69
C VAL A 14 -5.29 -9.84 26.11
N MET A 15 -6.02 -10.85 26.59
CA MET A 15 -6.59 -10.83 27.94
C MET A 15 -5.53 -11.04 29.03
N CYS A 16 -4.55 -11.93 28.81
CA CYS A 16 -3.42 -12.12 29.72
C CYS A 16 -2.50 -10.89 29.81
N LEU A 17 -2.29 -10.18 28.70
CA LEU A 17 -1.47 -8.95 28.68
C LEU A 17 -2.12 -7.82 29.49
N ARG A 18 -3.45 -7.70 29.43
CA ARG A 18 -4.23 -6.75 30.24
C ARG A 18 -4.21 -7.07 31.73
N PHE A 19 -4.20 -8.35 32.10
CA PHE A 19 -4.12 -8.78 33.50
C PHE A 19 -2.72 -8.53 34.11
N LEU A 20 -1.66 -8.73 33.32
CA LEU A 20 -0.29 -8.45 33.77
C LEU A 20 -0.06 -6.96 34.07
N ALA A 21 -0.64 -6.07 33.25
CA ALA A 21 -0.53 -4.61 33.39
C ALA A 21 -1.19 -4.09 34.68
N VAL A 22 -2.34 -4.66 35.07
CA VAL A 22 -3.05 -4.25 36.30
C VAL A 22 -2.28 -4.65 37.56
N VAL A 23 -1.61 -5.80 37.55
CA VAL A 23 -0.81 -6.29 38.68
C VAL A 23 0.48 -5.46 38.86
N VAL A 24 1.12 -5.07 37.76
CA VAL A 24 2.30 -4.17 37.80
C VAL A 24 1.93 -2.78 38.32
N CYS A 25 0.74 -2.25 37.97
CA CYS A 25 0.24 -0.98 38.51
C CYS A 25 -0.06 -1.02 40.02
N MET A 26 -0.55 -2.14 40.57
CA MET A 26 -0.76 -2.26 42.01
C MET A 26 0.56 -2.33 42.79
N CYS A 27 1.63 -2.90 42.20
CA CYS A 27 2.95 -2.93 42.82
C CYS A 27 3.62 -1.54 42.85
N LEU A 28 3.38 -0.69 41.85
CA LEU A 28 4.01 0.63 41.75
C LEU A 28 3.38 1.69 42.68
N LEU A 29 2.18 1.44 43.23
CA LEU A 29 1.52 2.35 44.19
C LEU A 29 2.04 2.21 45.64
N SER A 30 2.97 1.27 45.90
CA SER A 30 3.50 0.99 47.25
C SER A 30 4.83 1.69 47.55
N CYS A 31 5.51 2.23 46.54
CA CYS A 31 6.78 2.93 46.69
C CYS A 31 6.58 4.40 46.32
N GLY A 32 6.13 5.19 47.30
CA GLY A 32 6.26 6.64 47.23
C GLY A 32 7.71 7.04 47.54
N ASP A 33 8.43 7.55 46.55
CA ASP A 33 9.22 8.77 46.70
C ASP A 33 9.60 9.38 45.34
N ARG A 34 9.24 10.65 45.21
CA ARG A 34 9.83 11.77 44.44
C ARG A 34 10.75 11.42 43.26
N ASP A 35 10.27 11.69 42.04
CA ASP A 35 10.73 12.82 41.23
C ASP A 35 9.79 13.01 40.03
N PHE A 36 9.27 14.23 39.87
CA PHE A 36 8.43 14.63 38.74
C PHE A 36 9.33 15.14 37.61
N ASP A 37 8.78 15.09 36.39
CA ASP A 37 9.36 15.54 35.11
C ASP A 37 10.41 14.63 34.47
N ASN A 38 9.91 13.57 33.82
CA ASN A 38 9.66 13.65 32.38
C ASN A 38 8.90 12.40 31.97
N THR A 39 7.59 12.38 32.22
CA THR A 39 6.70 11.52 31.44
C THR A 39 6.79 12.04 30.01
N LEU A 40 7.74 11.50 29.24
CA LEU A 40 7.49 11.24 27.83
C LEU A 40 6.23 10.36 27.84
N THR A 41 5.08 11.03 27.77
CA THR A 41 3.95 10.48 27.06
C THR A 41 4.48 10.27 25.65
N VAL A 42 5.12 9.11 25.42
CA VAL A 42 5.05 8.45 24.13
C VAL A 42 3.57 8.16 23.99
N THR A 43 2.81 9.17 23.59
CA THR A 43 1.68 8.92 22.74
C THR A 43 2.32 8.18 21.58
N GLU A 44 2.23 6.85 21.59
CA GLU A 44 2.12 6.13 20.33
C GLU A 44 0.97 6.84 19.64
N GLU A 45 1.31 7.87 18.85
CA GLU A 45 0.39 8.50 17.95
C GLU A 45 -0.04 7.33 17.07
N PHE A 46 -1.30 6.93 17.23
CA PHE A 46 -1.88 5.88 16.43
C PHE A 46 -1.95 6.49 15.02
N VAL A 47 -0.86 6.42 14.27
CA VAL A 47 -0.76 7.04 12.96
C VAL A 47 -1.76 6.30 12.10
N ASP A 48 -2.84 6.98 11.76
CA ASP A 48 -3.83 6.43 10.86
C ASP A 48 -3.14 6.10 9.53
N GLN A 49 -3.44 4.93 8.95
CA GLN A 49 -2.91 4.54 7.64
C GLN A 49 -3.21 5.61 6.60
N THR A 50 -4.35 6.29 6.73
CA THR A 50 -4.74 7.43 5.90
C THR A 50 -3.71 8.57 5.93
N ASP A 51 -3.16 8.89 7.11
CA ASP A 51 -2.17 9.96 7.26
C ASP A 51 -0.80 9.51 6.72
N SER A 52 -0.44 8.24 6.93
CA SER A 52 0.77 7.65 6.32
C SER A 52 0.72 7.68 4.79
N ILE A 53 -0.43 7.34 4.20
CA ILE A 53 -0.65 7.35 2.74
C ILE A 53 -0.53 8.77 2.18
N LYS A 54 -1.17 9.76 2.82
CA LYS A 54 -1.08 11.17 2.40
C LYS A 54 0.35 11.70 2.50
N LYS A 55 1.05 11.41 3.61
CA LYS A 55 2.45 11.80 3.78
C LYS A 55 3.33 11.20 2.70
N ALA A 56 3.17 9.91 2.41
CA ALA A 56 3.90 9.24 1.33
C ALA A 56 3.59 9.86 -0.04
N GLY A 57 2.35 10.29 -0.28
CA GLY A 57 1.98 11.06 -1.46
C GLY A 57 2.79 12.35 -1.63
N LEU A 58 2.91 13.15 -0.56
CA LEU A 58 3.71 14.39 -0.57
C LEU A 58 5.19 14.12 -0.82
N LEU A 59 5.75 13.09 -0.18
CA LEU A 59 7.15 12.69 -0.37
C LEU A 59 7.45 12.31 -1.82
N ILE A 60 6.50 11.68 -2.52
CA ILE A 60 6.65 11.39 -3.95
C ILE A 60 6.72 12.67 -4.79
N GLU A 61 5.90 13.67 -4.46
CA GLU A 61 5.93 14.97 -5.15
C GLU A 61 7.22 15.74 -4.87
N GLU A 62 7.77 15.61 -3.67
CA GLU A 62 9.05 16.21 -3.26
C GLU A 62 10.28 15.47 -3.82
N GLY A 63 10.09 14.24 -4.33
CA GLY A 63 11.15 13.40 -4.89
C GLY A 63 11.80 12.45 -3.88
N ASP A 64 11.33 12.45 -2.63
CA ASP A 64 11.77 11.59 -1.53
C ASP A 64 11.12 10.20 -1.62
N VAL A 65 11.32 9.53 -2.77
CA VAL A 65 10.69 8.26 -3.13
C VAL A 65 11.07 7.11 -2.19
N ASP A 66 12.25 7.18 -1.56
CA ASP A 66 12.70 6.15 -0.61
C ASP A 66 11.90 6.18 0.70
N GLU A 67 11.64 7.35 1.28
CA GLU A 67 10.82 7.47 2.48
C GLU A 67 9.34 7.13 2.17
N ALA A 68 8.84 7.54 1.01
CA ALA A 68 7.52 7.16 0.54
C ALA A 68 7.38 5.63 0.41
N PHE A 69 8.42 4.96 -0.10
CA PHE A 69 8.47 3.51 -0.21
C PHE A 69 8.37 2.83 1.16
N ASP A 70 9.09 3.33 2.16
CA ASP A 70 9.06 2.77 3.52
C ASP A 70 7.69 2.94 4.17
N LEU A 71 7.09 4.14 4.04
CA LEU A 71 5.74 4.41 4.55
C LEU A 71 4.69 3.49 3.91
N MET A 72 4.70 3.36 2.58
CA MET A 72 3.74 2.48 1.89
C MET A 72 3.98 1.00 2.21
N SER A 73 5.24 0.60 2.44
CA SER A 73 5.57 -0.76 2.89
C SER A 73 5.02 -1.03 4.30
N ASN A 74 5.07 -0.05 5.20
CA ASN A 74 4.47 -0.16 6.53
C ASN A 74 2.95 -0.26 6.45
N VAL A 75 2.29 0.54 5.61
CA VAL A 75 0.85 0.43 5.36
C VAL A 75 0.48 -0.98 4.91
N LEU A 76 1.24 -1.58 3.98
CA LEU A 76 0.99 -2.96 3.52
C LEU A 76 1.29 -4.04 4.56
N SER A 77 2.10 -3.74 5.59
CA SER A 77 2.34 -4.68 6.68
C SER A 77 1.09 -4.86 7.56
N GLU A 78 0.23 -3.84 7.61
CA GLU A 78 -1.02 -3.84 8.36
C GLU A 78 -2.23 -4.19 7.49
N ASP A 79 -2.31 -3.60 6.29
CA ASP A 79 -3.32 -3.91 5.27
C ASP A 79 -2.66 -4.30 3.92
N PRO A 80 -2.38 -5.59 3.72
CA PRO A 80 -1.80 -6.08 2.46
C PRO A 80 -2.68 -5.84 1.22
N SER A 81 -3.96 -5.55 1.41
CA SER A 81 -4.93 -5.31 0.32
C SER A 81 -5.11 -3.83 -0.03
N ASN A 82 -4.43 -2.93 0.70
CA ASN A 82 -4.55 -1.49 0.51
C ASN A 82 -4.18 -1.10 -0.93
N VAL A 83 -5.14 -0.53 -1.66
CA VAL A 83 -4.97 -0.25 -3.09
C VAL A 83 -3.98 0.88 -3.33
N ASP A 84 -4.02 1.93 -2.50
CA ASP A 84 -3.15 3.11 -2.62
C ASP A 84 -1.69 2.75 -2.41
N ALA A 85 -1.39 1.96 -1.39
CA ALA A 85 -0.03 1.51 -1.14
C ALA A 85 0.46 0.53 -2.23
N ASN A 86 -0.37 -0.42 -2.65
CA ASN A 86 0.01 -1.35 -3.72
C ASN A 86 0.25 -0.65 -5.06
N VAL A 87 -0.60 0.31 -5.48
CA VAL A 87 -0.41 1.04 -6.76
C VAL A 87 0.82 1.94 -6.70
N THR A 88 1.07 2.57 -5.55
CA THR A 88 2.23 3.43 -5.34
C THR A 88 3.53 2.63 -5.43
N LEU A 89 3.62 1.53 -4.67
CA LEU A 89 4.78 0.66 -4.72
C LEU A 89 4.97 0.04 -6.11
N ALA A 90 3.89 -0.25 -6.84
CA ALA A 90 4.00 -0.75 -8.21
C ALA A 90 4.69 0.26 -9.13
N GLY A 91 4.32 1.54 -9.06
CA GLY A 91 5.00 2.62 -9.78
C GLY A 91 6.46 2.76 -9.39
N ILE A 92 6.79 2.69 -8.10
CA ILE A 92 8.17 2.77 -7.60
C ILE A 92 9.00 1.57 -8.10
N TYR A 93 8.46 0.35 -7.99
CA TYR A 93 9.15 -0.84 -8.49
C TYR A 93 9.36 -0.80 -10.01
N LEU A 94 8.39 -0.28 -10.76
CA LEU A 94 8.52 -0.08 -12.20
C LEU A 94 9.64 0.92 -12.54
N ALA A 95 9.70 2.06 -11.83
CA ALA A 95 10.75 3.06 -12.01
C ALA A 95 12.16 2.57 -11.62
N ARG A 96 12.24 1.55 -10.75
CA ARG A 96 13.49 0.89 -10.34
C ARG A 96 13.82 -0.36 -11.16
N ASP A 97 13.16 -0.57 -12.30
CA ASP A 97 13.31 -1.75 -13.18
C ASP A 97 13.04 -3.10 -12.48
N GLN A 98 12.32 -3.11 -11.36
CA GLN A 98 11.98 -4.31 -10.59
C GLN A 98 10.65 -4.90 -11.07
N PHE A 99 10.58 -5.26 -12.36
CA PHE A 99 9.33 -5.60 -13.05
C PHE A 99 8.54 -6.76 -12.41
N THR A 100 9.21 -7.79 -11.89
CA THR A 100 8.52 -8.91 -11.22
C THR A 100 7.80 -8.46 -9.96
N LYS A 101 8.41 -7.57 -9.16
CA LYS A 101 7.78 -7.02 -7.96
C LYS A 101 6.66 -6.04 -8.33
N ALA A 102 6.92 -5.16 -9.31
CA ALA A 102 5.92 -4.25 -9.84
C ALA A 102 4.65 -5.01 -10.27
N LEU A 103 4.83 -6.14 -10.96
CA LEU A 103 3.74 -6.99 -11.42
C LEU A 103 2.93 -7.58 -10.25
N ASP A 104 3.62 -8.09 -9.22
CA ASP A 104 2.96 -8.67 -8.04
C ASP A 104 2.07 -7.65 -7.32
N VAL A 105 2.63 -6.49 -6.95
CA VAL A 105 1.86 -5.46 -6.23
C VAL A 105 0.82 -4.79 -7.13
N ALA A 106 1.07 -4.60 -8.43
CA ALA A 106 0.07 -4.05 -9.36
C ALA A 106 -1.14 -4.99 -9.52
N ASN A 107 -0.92 -6.31 -9.54
CA ASN A 107 -2.01 -7.28 -9.57
C ASN A 107 -2.83 -7.27 -8.29
N ARG A 108 -2.20 -7.07 -7.13
CA ARG A 108 -2.92 -6.89 -5.85
C ARG A 108 -3.74 -5.61 -5.84
N ALA A 109 -3.19 -4.50 -6.32
CA ALA A 109 -3.95 -3.25 -6.49
C ALA A 109 -5.15 -3.48 -7.42
N PHE A 110 -4.95 -4.10 -8.58
CA PHE A 110 -6.00 -4.38 -9.55
C PHE A 110 -7.12 -5.27 -8.98
N ALA A 111 -6.76 -6.31 -8.22
CA ALA A 111 -7.71 -7.25 -7.63
C ALA A 111 -8.59 -6.61 -6.54
N ASN A 112 -8.07 -5.61 -5.83
CA ASN A 112 -8.77 -4.95 -4.72
C ASN A 112 -9.39 -3.60 -5.10
N ALA A 113 -9.05 -3.02 -6.26
CA ALA A 113 -9.59 -1.75 -6.72
C ALA A 113 -11.05 -1.86 -7.18
N SER A 114 -11.91 -0.99 -6.63
CA SER A 114 -13.27 -0.78 -7.13
C SER A 114 -13.28 -0.29 -8.59
N GLN A 115 -14.45 -0.27 -9.24
CA GLN A 115 -14.55 0.19 -10.62
C GLN A 115 -14.27 1.70 -10.75
N ASP A 116 -14.67 2.46 -9.74
CA ASP A 116 -14.54 3.91 -9.60
C ASP A 116 -13.32 4.31 -8.76
N TYR A 117 -12.36 3.40 -8.56
CA TYR A 117 -11.17 3.65 -7.76
C TYR A 117 -10.41 4.91 -8.23
N VAL A 118 -10.17 5.78 -7.26
CA VAL A 118 -9.29 6.95 -7.30
C VAL A 118 -8.52 6.96 -5.99
N SER A 119 -7.22 7.24 -6.06
CA SER A 119 -6.35 7.29 -4.89
C SER A 119 -6.80 8.37 -3.92
N SER A 120 -6.64 8.10 -2.62
CA SER A 120 -7.02 9.04 -1.55
C SER A 120 -6.16 10.30 -1.49
N PHE A 121 -4.95 10.27 -2.08
CA PHE A 121 -3.98 11.36 -2.00
C PHE A 121 -3.68 12.01 -3.36
N ASN A 122 -3.96 11.33 -4.48
CA ASN A 122 -3.72 11.88 -5.81
C ASN A 122 -4.89 11.53 -6.76
N PRO A 123 -5.70 12.52 -7.20
CA PRO A 123 -6.86 12.28 -8.05
C PRO A 123 -6.51 11.81 -9.48
N HIS A 124 -5.26 11.97 -9.90
CA HIS A 124 -4.76 11.47 -11.19
C HIS A 124 -4.41 9.98 -11.14
N VAL A 125 -4.23 9.41 -9.94
CA VAL A 125 -4.04 7.97 -9.74
C VAL A 125 -5.41 7.31 -9.60
N ASN A 126 -5.81 6.56 -10.61
CA ASN A 126 -7.12 5.90 -10.68
C ASN A 126 -7.01 4.51 -11.32
N LYS A 127 -8.14 3.84 -11.55
CA LYS A 127 -8.14 2.50 -12.14
C LYS A 127 -7.41 2.40 -13.50
N LYS A 128 -7.41 3.46 -14.32
CA LYS A 128 -6.65 3.49 -15.58
C LYS A 128 -5.14 3.54 -15.34
N THR A 129 -4.70 4.19 -14.27
CA THR A 129 -3.29 4.19 -13.83
C THR A 129 -2.83 2.77 -13.49
N ILE A 130 -3.68 1.97 -12.83
CA ILE A 130 -3.37 0.56 -12.55
C ILE A 130 -3.22 -0.23 -13.87
N HIS A 131 -4.12 -0.03 -14.84
CA HIS A 131 -3.99 -0.62 -16.16
C HIS A 131 -2.71 -0.17 -16.88
N LEU A 132 -2.33 1.11 -16.76
CA LEU A 132 -1.11 1.63 -17.37
C LEU A 132 0.14 1.00 -16.77
N ILE A 133 0.21 0.91 -15.44
CA ILE A 133 1.34 0.27 -14.73
C ILE A 133 1.44 -1.20 -15.12
N LEU A 134 0.33 -1.94 -15.16
CA LEU A 134 0.33 -3.33 -15.63
C LEU A 134 0.77 -3.42 -17.10
N ALA A 135 0.30 -2.52 -17.96
CA ALA A 135 0.68 -2.50 -19.37
C ALA A 135 2.19 -2.27 -19.55
N GLN A 136 2.75 -1.27 -18.86
CA GLN A 136 4.18 -0.98 -18.87
C GLN A 136 4.99 -2.15 -18.29
N THR A 137 4.54 -2.72 -17.18
CA THR A 137 5.20 -3.86 -16.54
C THR A 137 5.24 -5.08 -17.48
N TYR A 138 4.11 -5.44 -18.09
CA TYR A 138 4.07 -6.52 -19.07
C TYR A 138 4.93 -6.23 -20.31
N TYR A 139 4.97 -4.98 -20.76
CA TYR A 139 5.82 -4.56 -21.87
C TYR A 139 7.30 -4.81 -21.58
N TYR A 140 7.79 -4.37 -20.41
CA TYR A 140 9.20 -4.56 -20.02
C TYR A 140 9.55 -6.03 -19.72
N ILE A 141 8.58 -6.85 -19.32
CA ILE A 141 8.73 -8.30 -19.20
C ILE A 141 8.78 -8.98 -20.59
N GLY A 142 8.30 -8.32 -21.64
CA GLY A 142 8.19 -8.85 -23.00
C GLY A 142 6.88 -9.56 -23.30
N ASP A 143 5.89 -9.50 -22.41
CA ASP A 143 4.53 -10.01 -22.64
C ASP A 143 3.67 -8.94 -23.32
N PHE A 144 3.93 -8.73 -24.61
CA PHE A 144 3.24 -7.70 -25.40
C PHE A 144 1.75 -7.97 -25.60
N ASN A 145 1.32 -9.23 -25.49
CA ASN A 145 -0.10 -9.59 -25.60
C ASN A 145 -0.87 -9.08 -24.40
N ARG A 146 -0.40 -9.40 -23.18
CA ARG A 146 -1.03 -8.90 -21.95
C ARG A 146 -0.91 -7.39 -21.84
N SER A 147 0.21 -6.81 -22.26
CA SER A 147 0.36 -5.36 -22.31
C SER A 147 -0.70 -4.70 -23.20
N ASN A 148 -0.90 -5.20 -24.42
CA ASN A 148 -1.98 -4.74 -25.31
C ASN A 148 -3.37 -4.91 -24.68
N ASP A 149 -3.64 -6.02 -23.99
CA ASP A 149 -4.92 -6.26 -23.31
C ASP A 149 -5.21 -5.19 -22.25
N GLN A 150 -4.19 -4.77 -21.49
CA GLN A 150 -4.31 -3.68 -20.53
C GLN A 150 -4.51 -2.32 -21.21
N VAL A 151 -3.79 -2.03 -22.30
CA VAL A 151 -3.96 -0.78 -23.07
C VAL A 151 -5.39 -0.62 -23.58
N ARG A 152 -6.05 -1.70 -24.02
CA ARG A 152 -7.46 -1.66 -24.46
C ARG A 152 -8.41 -1.15 -23.39
N GLN A 153 -8.11 -1.42 -22.10
CA GLN A 153 -8.90 -0.92 -20.98
C GLN A 153 -8.76 0.59 -20.77
N ILE A 154 -7.72 1.21 -21.34
CA ILE A 154 -7.43 2.65 -21.20
C ILE A 154 -8.04 3.43 -22.36
N ILE A 155 -7.79 2.97 -23.60
CA ILE A 155 -8.11 3.73 -24.82
C ILE A 155 -9.48 3.41 -25.44
N ASN A 156 -10.29 2.57 -24.78
CA ASN A 156 -11.65 2.16 -25.19
C ASN A 156 -11.77 1.88 -26.70
N LYS A 157 -10.78 1.17 -27.23
CA LYS A 157 -10.66 0.80 -28.64
C LYS A 157 -9.99 -0.55 -28.69
N ASN A 158 -10.52 -1.46 -29.52
CA ASN A 158 -9.88 -2.75 -29.74
C ASN A 158 -8.65 -2.55 -30.64
N VAL A 159 -7.52 -2.22 -30.01
CA VAL A 159 -6.23 -2.00 -30.68
C VAL A 159 -5.30 -3.15 -30.32
N ASN A 160 -4.59 -3.65 -31.32
CA ASN A 160 -3.48 -4.57 -31.12
C ASN A 160 -2.25 -3.96 -31.80
N LEU A 161 -1.34 -3.44 -31.00
CA LEU A 161 -0.16 -2.71 -31.45
C LEU A 161 1.01 -3.68 -31.60
N THR A 162 1.86 -3.44 -32.61
CA THR A 162 3.18 -4.05 -32.67
C THR A 162 4.01 -3.60 -31.46
N PRO A 163 5.06 -4.33 -31.04
CA PRO A 163 5.89 -3.92 -29.91
C PRO A 163 6.39 -2.48 -30.01
N GLU A 164 6.82 -2.05 -31.19
CA GLU A 164 7.32 -0.68 -31.42
C GLU A 164 6.21 0.37 -31.24
N ALA A 165 5.04 0.12 -31.84
CA ALA A 165 3.89 1.02 -31.71
C ALA A 165 3.33 1.04 -30.28
N LEU A 166 3.41 -0.08 -29.57
CA LEU A 166 2.99 -0.23 -28.19
C LEU A 166 3.88 0.61 -27.27
N GLY A 167 5.20 0.56 -27.44
CA GLY A 167 6.14 1.39 -26.68
C GLY A 167 5.83 2.88 -26.83
N MET A 168 5.66 3.36 -28.06
CA MET A 168 5.31 4.76 -28.34
C MET A 168 3.97 5.16 -27.70
N GLU A 169 2.98 4.28 -27.72
CA GLU A 169 1.67 4.55 -27.13
C GLU A 169 1.74 4.59 -25.59
N LEU A 170 2.51 3.69 -24.96
CA LEU A 170 2.71 3.69 -23.51
C LEU A 170 3.41 4.97 -23.04
N GLU A 171 4.41 5.46 -23.77
CA GLU A 171 5.04 6.75 -23.50
C GLU A 171 4.03 7.91 -23.63
N ARG A 172 3.17 7.87 -24.66
CA ARG A 172 2.13 8.88 -24.87
C ARG A 172 1.11 8.89 -23.73
N LEU A 173 0.71 7.71 -23.24
CA LEU A 173 -0.22 7.56 -22.13
C LEU A 173 0.40 8.06 -20.82
N ALA A 174 1.65 7.68 -20.53
CA ALA A 174 2.36 8.12 -19.33
C ALA A 174 2.49 9.64 -19.22
N ARG A 175 2.66 10.35 -20.35
CA ARG A 175 2.69 11.83 -20.36
C ARG A 175 1.35 12.50 -20.10
N LYS A 176 0.23 11.80 -20.29
CA LYS A 176 -1.12 12.37 -20.15
C LYS A 176 -1.65 12.25 -18.72
N ASP A 177 -1.13 11.29 -17.97
CA ASP A 177 -1.52 10.99 -16.59
C ASP A 177 -0.60 11.68 -15.55
N LEU A 178 0.40 12.46 -16.02
CA LEU A 178 1.19 13.46 -15.27
C LEU A 178 0.53 14.84 -15.38
#